data_AF-N8YQZ3-F1
#
_entry.id   AF-N8YQZ3-F1
#
_cell.length_a   1.000
_cell.length_b   1.000
_cell.length_c   1.000
_cell.angle_alpha   90.00
_cell.angle_beta   90.00
_cell.angle_gamma   90.00
#
_symmetry.space_group_name_H-M   'P 1'
#
loop_
_entity.id
_entity.type
_entity.pdbx_description
1 polymer ?
#
loop_
_entity_poly.entity_id
_entity_poly.type
_entity_poly.pdbx_seq_one_letter_code
_entity_poly.pdbx_strand_id
1 'polypeptide(L)'
;MKGSKLFFFILSNVIQIFENFTYHREFYTDDEQSVVLEFSANVAEKKLKGIDMIRFNEAGKIVDFEVMIRPKSGLEALAAQMGQRMAAFIPKA
;
A
#
# COMPACT_ATOMS: atom_id res chain seq x y z
N MET A 1 -9.96 -18.22 3.72
CA MET A 1 -9.23 -17.01 4.16
C MET A 1 -7.85 -17.40 4.70
N LYS A 2 -6.81 -17.45 3.85
CA LYS A 2 -5.42 -17.71 4.32
C LYS A 2 -4.48 -16.50 4.17
N GLY A 3 -4.96 -15.35 3.72
CA GLY A 3 -4.18 -14.09 3.63
C GLY A 3 -4.49 -13.02 4.69
N SER A 4 -5.40 -13.27 5.64
CA SER A 4 -6.15 -12.20 6.32
C SER A 4 -5.38 -11.35 7.35
N LYS A 5 -4.43 -11.89 8.12
CA LYS A 5 -3.82 -11.12 9.24
C LYS A 5 -2.54 -10.38 8.83
N LEU A 6 -1.69 -11.03 8.03
CA LEU A 6 -0.43 -10.43 7.56
C LEU A 6 -0.69 -9.30 6.56
N PHE A 7 -1.61 -9.49 5.62
CA PHE A 7 -2.01 -8.46 4.66
C PHE A 7 -2.54 -7.21 5.37
N PHE A 8 -3.49 -7.41 6.29
CA PHE A 8 -4.04 -6.31 7.09
C PHE A 8 -2.97 -5.62 7.94
N PHE A 9 -2.04 -6.39 8.54
CA PHE A 9 -0.92 -5.84 9.29
C PHE A 9 -0.01 -4.97 8.40
N ILE A 10 0.39 -5.45 7.22
CA ILE A 10 1.25 -4.71 6.30
C ILE A 10 0.58 -3.41 5.88
N LEU A 11 -0.67 -3.46 5.40
CA LEU A 11 -1.39 -2.25 4.97
C LEU A 11 -1.57 -1.25 6.11
N SER A 12 -1.95 -1.73 7.30
CA SER A 12 -2.11 -0.86 8.47
C SER A 12 -0.81 -0.16 8.86
N ASN A 13 0.35 -0.81 8.66
CA ASN A 13 1.65 -0.21 8.97
C ASN A 13 2.15 0.73 7.88
N VAL A 14 1.93 0.38 6.60
CA VAL A 14 2.32 1.24 5.46
C VAL A 14 1.60 2.59 5.55
N ILE A 15 0.29 2.59 5.84
CA ILE A 15 -0.50 3.82 6.00
C ILE A 15 0.02 4.70 7.14
N GLN A 16 0.57 4.09 8.20
CA GLN A 16 1.14 4.81 9.34
C GLN A 16 2.54 5.38 9.08
N ILE A 17 3.19 5.00 7.98
CA ILE A 17 4.48 5.57 7.54
C ILE A 17 4.25 6.76 6.61
N PHE A 18 3.19 6.73 5.80
CA PHE A 18 2.86 7.82 4.91
C PHE A 18 2.35 9.03 5.69
N GLU A 19 3.01 10.16 5.46
CA GLU A 19 2.60 11.48 5.91
C GLU A 19 1.92 12.23 4.75
N ASN A 20 1.00 13.13 5.07
CA ASN A 20 0.26 13.93 4.10
C ASN A 20 -0.32 13.11 2.94
N PHE A 21 -0.82 11.91 3.25
CA PHE A 21 -1.40 11.00 2.28
C PHE A 21 -2.66 11.60 1.67
N THR A 22 -2.78 11.59 0.35
CA THR A 22 -3.94 12.12 -0.37
C THR A 22 -4.16 11.35 -1.67
N TYR A 23 -5.39 10.89 -1.89
CA TYR A 23 -5.82 10.33 -3.17
C TYR A 23 -6.12 11.42 -4.20
N HIS A 24 -5.90 11.11 -5.47
CA HIS A 24 -6.06 12.04 -6.59
C HIS A 24 -6.99 11.47 -7.66
N ARG A 25 -6.46 10.61 -8.53
CA ARG A 25 -7.18 10.04 -9.67
C ARG A 25 -7.55 8.61 -9.38
N GLU A 26 -8.70 8.20 -9.89
CA GLU A 26 -9.21 6.85 -9.77
C GLU A 26 -9.55 6.33 -11.17
N PHE A 27 -9.13 5.10 -11.47
CA PHE A 27 -9.38 4.45 -12.75
C PHE A 27 -10.00 3.10 -12.50
N TYR A 28 -11.13 2.82 -13.16
CA TYR A 28 -11.85 1.56 -13.04
C TYR A 28 -11.75 0.79 -14.36
N THR A 29 -11.72 -0.53 -14.28
CA THR A 29 -11.98 -1.38 -15.45
C THR A 29 -13.45 -1.32 -15.83
N ASP A 30 -13.78 -1.60 -17.09
CA ASP A 30 -15.16 -1.58 -17.59
C ASP A 30 -16.10 -2.53 -16.84
N ASP A 31 -15.56 -3.61 -16.26
CA ASP A 31 -16.29 -4.59 -15.45
C ASP A 31 -16.40 -4.19 -13.96
N GLU A 32 -15.85 -3.04 -13.57
CA GLU A 32 -15.76 -2.51 -12.21
C GLU A 32 -15.10 -3.46 -11.19
N GLN A 33 -14.43 -4.54 -11.64
CA GLN A 33 -13.77 -5.49 -10.75
C GLN A 33 -12.37 -5.06 -10.35
N SER A 34 -11.79 -4.08 -11.02
CA SER A 34 -10.47 -3.54 -10.68
C SER A 34 -10.52 -2.02 -10.56
N VAL A 35 -9.76 -1.48 -9.60
CA VAL A 35 -9.55 -0.05 -9.43
C VAL A 35 -8.08 0.27 -9.24
N VAL A 36 -7.64 1.39 -9.81
CA VAL A 36 -6.33 2.00 -9.58
C VAL A 36 -6.55 3.34 -8.90
N LEU A 37 -6.04 3.49 -7.68
CA LEU A 37 -6.13 4.71 -6.88
C LEU A 37 -4.77 5.41 -6.85
N GLU A 38 -4.62 6.54 -7.54
CA GLU A 38 -3.40 7.35 -7.47
C GLU A 38 -3.35 8.13 -6.16
N PHE A 39 -2.22 8.07 -5.46
CA PHE A 39 -1.98 8.86 -4.26
C PHE A 39 -0.67 9.66 -4.32
N SER A 40 -0.59 10.67 -3.46
CA SER A 40 0.67 11.31 -3.05
C SER A 40 0.86 11.18 -1.55
N ALA A 41 2.11 11.10 -1.11
CA ALA A 41 2.47 11.18 0.30
C ALA A 41 3.92 11.68 0.44
N ASN A 42 4.40 11.79 1.66
CA ASN A 42 5.82 11.85 1.97
C ASN A 42 6.19 10.84 3.06
N VAL A 43 7.46 10.47 3.08
CA VAL A 43 8.09 9.69 4.16
C VAL A 43 9.24 10.52 4.66
N ALA A 44 9.09 11.13 5.84
CA ALA A 44 9.95 12.24 6.27
C ALA A 44 10.06 13.29 5.14
N GLU A 45 11.28 13.69 4.78
CA GLU A 45 11.56 14.71 3.75
C GLU A 45 11.38 14.21 2.30
N LYS A 46 11.06 12.93 2.08
CA LYS A 46 10.96 12.34 0.74
C LYS A 46 9.51 12.32 0.26
N LYS A 47 9.18 13.19 -0.70
CA LYS A 47 7.90 13.16 -1.41
C LYS A 47 7.82 11.97 -2.36
N LEU A 48 6.65 11.36 -2.44
CA LEU A 48 6.37 10.25 -3.33
C LEU A 48 4.96 10.33 -3.93
N LYS A 49 4.79 9.61 -5.03
CA LYS A 49 3.50 9.27 -5.60
C LYS A 49 3.43 7.76 -5.77
N GLY A 50 2.23 7.22 -5.71
CA GLY A 50 2.01 5.81 -5.96
C GLY A 50 0.62 5.52 -6.47
N ILE A 51 0.38 4.24 -6.71
CA ILE A 51 -0.94 3.69 -6.97
C ILE A 51 -1.16 2.50 -6.05
N ASP A 52 -2.41 2.37 -5.60
CA ASP A 52 -2.95 1.10 -5.12
C ASP A 52 -3.80 0.52 -6.23
N MET A 53 -3.45 -0.67 -6.72
CA MET A 53 -4.20 -1.42 -7.71
C MET A 53 -4.89 -2.59 -7.02
N ILE A 54 -6.21 -2.60 -7.04
CA ILE A 54 -7.03 -3.52 -6.25
C ILE A 54 -7.96 -4.28 -7.19
N ARG A 55 -7.97 -5.60 -7.08
CA ARG A 55 -8.96 -6.46 -7.76
C ARG A 55 -9.91 -7.08 -6.76
N PHE A 56 -11.19 -7.03 -7.09
CA PHE A 56 -12.28 -7.66 -6.35
C PHE A 56 -12.80 -8.90 -7.10
N ASN A 57 -13.36 -9.84 -6.35
CA ASN A 57 -14.22 -10.88 -6.93
C ASN A 57 -15.69 -10.43 -6.94
N GLU A 58 -16.56 -11.27 -7.51
CA GLU A 58 -18.01 -11.04 -7.59
C GLU A 58 -18.70 -10.86 -6.23
N ALA A 59 -18.08 -11.31 -5.13
CA ALA A 59 -18.58 -11.11 -3.77
C ALA A 59 -18.06 -9.83 -3.11
N GLY A 60 -17.40 -8.94 -3.87
CA GLY A 60 -16.82 -7.69 -3.39
C GLY A 60 -15.62 -7.88 -2.45
N LYS A 61 -14.96 -9.04 -2.49
CA LYS A 61 -13.75 -9.31 -1.68
C LYS A 61 -12.50 -9.01 -2.50
N ILE A 62 -11.54 -8.35 -1.87
CA ILE A 62 -10.21 -8.15 -2.45
C ILE A 62 -9.57 -9.52 -2.69
N VAL A 63 -9.20 -9.78 -3.94
CA VAL A 63 -8.47 -10.98 -4.37
C VAL A 63 -7.04 -10.66 -4.81
N ASP A 64 -6.76 -9.40 -5.14
CA ASP A 64 -5.42 -8.92 -5.45
C ASP A 64 -5.25 -7.47 -4.98
N PHE A 65 -4.04 -7.13 -4.54
CA PHE A 65 -3.69 -5.80 -4.06
C PHE A 65 -2.21 -5.54 -4.32
N GLU A 66 -1.93 -4.61 -5.21
CA GLU A 66 -0.57 -4.24 -5.61
C GLU A 66 -0.32 -2.76 -5.34
N VAL A 67 0.90 -2.44 -4.88
CA VAL A 67 1.33 -1.06 -4.61
C VAL A 67 2.56 -0.75 -5.44
N MET A 68 2.52 0.35 -6.19
CA MET A 68 3.68 0.87 -6.91
C MET A 68 4.00 2.29 -6.45
N ILE A 69 5.29 2.61 -6.28
CA ILE A 69 5.75 3.89 -5.75
C ILE A 69 6.87 4.48 -6.60
N ARG A 70 6.82 5.79 -6.77
CA ARG A 70 7.86 6.62 -7.39
C ARG A 70 8.10 7.90 -6.58
N PRO A 71 9.29 8.51 -6.68
CA PRO A 71 10.51 7.99 -7.30
C PRO A 71 11.17 6.91 -6.44
N LYS A 72 12.24 6.28 -6.96
CA LYS A 72 13.01 5.23 -6.26
C LYS A 72 13.41 5.64 -4.83
N SER A 73 13.80 6.90 -4.63
CA SER A 73 14.17 7.42 -3.30
C SER A 73 13.02 7.42 -2.30
N GLY A 74 11.77 7.60 -2.75
CA GLY A 74 10.58 7.45 -1.92
C GLY A 74 10.30 5.98 -1.57
N LEU A 75 10.50 5.08 -2.54
CA LEU A 75 10.39 3.64 -2.32
C LEU A 75 11.44 3.13 -1.31
N GLU A 76 12.69 3.57 -1.44
CA GLU A 76 13.77 3.24 -0.51
C GLU A 76 13.48 3.75 0.91
N ALA A 77 12.96 4.98 1.04
CA ALA A 77 12.58 5.54 2.33
C ALA A 77 11.45 4.74 3.00
N LEU A 78 10.42 4.35 2.23
CA LEU A 78 9.37 3.48 2.73
C LEU A 78 9.92 2.12 3.18
N ALA A 79 10.76 1.49 2.36
CA ALA A 79 11.34 0.18 2.67
C ALA A 79 12.16 0.20 3.97
N ALA A 80 12.93 1.26 4.21
CA ALA A 80 13.71 1.44 5.44
C ALA A 80 12.81 1.51 6.70
N GLN A 81 11.71 2.27 6.64
CA GLN A 81 10.74 2.40 7.73
C GLN A 81 9.96 1.09 7.95
N MET A 82 9.55 0.42 6.87
CA MET A 82 8.88 -0.87 6.93
C MET A 82 9.76 -1.95 7.54
N GLY A 83 11.07 -1.99 7.21
CA GLY A 83 12.01 -2.93 7.80
C GLY A 83 12.09 -2.82 9.33
N GLN A 84 12.07 -1.60 9.87
CA GLN A 84 12.06 -1.35 11.32
C GLN A 84 10.76 -1.84 11.98
N ARG A 85 9.61 -1.61 11.34
CA ARG A 85 8.30 -2.05 11.87
C ARG A 85 8.08 -3.56 11.75
N MET A 86 8.57 -4.19 10.69
CA MET A 86 8.50 -5.65 10.50
C MET A 86 9.33 -6.40 11.55
N ALA A 87 10.49 -5.87 11.93
CA ALA A 87 11.31 -6.43 13.01
C ALA A 87 10.59 -6.46 14.36
N ALA A 88 9.61 -5.58 14.59
CA ALA A 88 8.77 -5.56 15.78
C ALA A 88 7.59 -6.56 15.73
N PHE A 89 7.23 -7.06 14.54
CA PHE A 89 6.08 -7.96 14.34
C PHE A 89 6.47 -9.43 14.24
N ILE A 90 7.67 -9.73 13.72
CA ILE A 90 8.18 -11.10 13.70
C ILE A 90 8.66 -11.41 15.13
N PRO A 91 8.04 -12.37 15.85
CA PRO A 91 8.55 -12.78 17.15
C PRO A 91 10.00 -13.22 16.96
N LYS A 92 10.91 -12.81 17.86
CA LYS A 92 12.22 -13.47 17.93
C LYS A 92 11.96 -14.97 18.10
N ALA A 93 12.52 -15.77 17.18
CA ALA A 93 12.52 -17.22 17.27
C ALA A 93 13.16 -17.69 18.59
#